data_AF-A0A2K3MTU6-F1
#
_entry.id   AF-A0A2K3MTU6-F1
#
_cell.length_a   1.000
_cell.length_b   1.000
_cell.length_c   1.000
_cell.angle_alpha   90.00
_cell.angle_beta   90.00
_cell.angle_gamma   90.00
#
_symmetry.space_group_name_H-M   'P 1'
#
loop_
_entity.id
_entity.type
_entity.pdbx_description
1 polymer ?
#
loop_
_entity_poly.entity_id
_entity_poly.type
_entity_poly.pdbx_seq_one_letter_code
_entity_poly.pdbx_strand_id
1 'polypeptide(L)'
;MEEAQVQVWEGYVDWRNKPAIKGHHGGMLAASFVLAVEVLENLAYIANASNLVLYLSKFMHFSPSNSANIVTNFMGTAFLLAILGGFLADAFFTTFSIYLISAAIEFMGLLMLTIQAHIPPLKPPKCVMGSTNSLCQTIQGGKEAMLFAGLYMVALGVGGIKGSLPPHGAEQFDETTTEGRKKRSEFFNYFVFSLSCGALFAVTFVVWIEDNKGWQWGLGVSTASILLSVLVFLLGSHKYRTKVPAGSPITPMFKVYFSGP
;
A
#
# COMPACT_ATOMS: atom_id res chain seq x y z
N MET A 1 11.94 45.45 -15.25
CA MET A 1 11.15 44.49 -14.46
C MET A 1 12.03 43.27 -14.34
N GLU A 2 12.58 43.05 -13.16
CA GLU A 2 13.51 41.96 -12.87
C GLU A 2 12.73 40.64 -12.95
N GLU A 3 13.03 39.82 -13.97
CA GLU A 3 12.53 38.45 -14.03
C GLU A 3 13.10 37.73 -12.80
N ALA A 4 12.28 37.55 -11.77
CA ALA A 4 12.63 36.72 -10.62
C ALA A 4 13.01 35.34 -11.17
N GLN A 5 14.30 35.02 -11.17
CA GLN A 5 14.81 33.74 -11.64
C GLN A 5 14.10 32.64 -10.86
N VAL A 6 13.12 32.00 -11.49
CA VAL A 6 12.37 30.90 -10.90
C VAL A 6 13.35 29.75 -10.72
N GLN A 7 13.88 29.59 -9.51
CA GLN A 7 14.81 28.51 -9.21
C GLN A 7 14.04 27.19 -9.29
N VAL A 8 14.45 26.34 -10.22
CA VAL A 8 13.90 25.01 -10.46
C VAL A 8 14.75 23.97 -9.71
N TRP A 9 14.11 22.86 -9.32
CA TRP A 9 14.80 21.66 -8.86
C TRP A 9 15.27 20.83 -10.06
N GLU A 10 16.58 20.72 -10.26
CA GLU A 10 17.14 19.84 -11.29
C GLU A 10 16.80 18.38 -11.01
N GLY A 11 16.27 17.67 -12.01
CA GLY A 11 15.88 16.26 -11.90
C GLY A 11 14.58 16.00 -11.14
N TYR A 12 13.76 17.02 -10.87
CA TYR A 12 12.45 16.87 -10.25
C TYR A 12 11.33 17.49 -11.09
N VAL A 13 10.19 16.80 -11.11
CA VAL A 13 8.97 17.21 -11.83
C VAL A 13 7.79 17.35 -10.87
N ASP A 14 6.83 18.18 -11.26
CA ASP A 14 5.50 18.24 -10.66
C ASP A 14 4.61 17.10 -11.18
N TRP A 15 3.39 17.01 -10.67
CA TRP A 15 2.39 16.02 -11.09
C TRP A 15 1.97 16.13 -12.57
N ARG A 16 2.30 17.24 -13.27
CA ARG A 16 2.03 17.49 -14.69
C ARG A 16 3.26 17.29 -15.57
N ASN A 17 4.33 16.66 -15.07
CA ASN A 17 5.62 16.52 -15.76
C ASN A 17 6.29 17.86 -16.12
N LYS A 18 5.99 18.94 -15.39
CA LYS A 18 6.67 20.24 -15.51
C LYS A 18 7.79 20.33 -14.48
N PRO A 19 8.83 21.15 -14.72
CA PRO A 19 9.91 21.36 -13.75
C PRO A 19 9.39 21.85 -12.39
N ALA A 20 9.83 21.22 -11.30
CA ALA A 20 9.41 21.59 -9.94
C ALA A 20 10.07 22.90 -9.47
N ILE A 21 9.26 23.84 -8.97
CA ILE A 21 9.70 25.18 -8.54
C ILE A 21 10.10 25.18 -7.05
N LYS A 22 11.28 25.73 -6.71
CA LYS A 22 11.73 25.92 -5.32
C LYS A 22 10.80 26.88 -4.56
N GLY A 23 10.43 26.53 -3.34
CA GLY A 23 9.53 27.30 -2.48
C GLY A 23 8.02 27.08 -2.72
N HIS A 24 7.64 26.53 -3.88
CA HIS A 24 6.24 26.22 -4.19
C HIS A 24 5.90 24.72 -4.08
N HIS A 25 6.86 23.86 -4.40
CA HIS A 25 6.76 22.39 -4.33
C HIS A 25 7.68 21.81 -3.25
N GLY A 26 7.20 20.75 -2.58
CA GLY A 26 7.86 20.08 -1.47
C GLY A 26 7.57 20.67 -0.09
N GLY A 27 8.32 20.21 0.91
CA GLY A 27 8.21 20.65 2.30
C GLY A 27 7.23 19.84 3.15
N MET A 28 7.06 20.28 4.40
CA MET A 28 6.29 19.53 5.42
C MET A 28 4.81 19.40 5.07
N LEU A 29 4.22 20.38 4.36
CA LEU A 29 2.83 20.30 3.91
C LEU A 29 2.63 19.21 2.85
N ALA A 30 3.56 19.06 1.91
CA ALA A 30 3.54 17.95 0.96
C ALA A 30 3.70 16.61 1.70
N ALA A 31 4.67 16.55 2.62
CA ALA A 31 4.91 15.35 3.42
C ALA A 31 3.72 14.97 4.32
N SER A 32 2.93 15.92 4.83
CA SER A 32 1.78 15.62 5.69
C SER A 32 0.67 14.86 4.96
N PHE A 33 0.48 15.10 3.66
CA PHE A 33 -0.46 14.29 2.86
C PHE A 33 0.03 12.84 2.75
N VAL A 34 1.34 12.64 2.54
CA VAL A 34 1.97 11.30 2.52
C VAL A 34 1.82 10.59 3.87
N LEU A 35 1.99 11.31 4.99
CA LEU A 35 1.77 10.76 6.33
C LEU A 35 0.32 10.34 6.55
N ALA A 36 -0.65 11.17 6.15
CA ALA A 36 -2.07 10.85 6.26
C ALA A 36 -2.45 9.62 5.42
N VAL A 37 -1.88 9.51 4.20
CA VAL A 37 -2.01 8.33 3.35
C VAL A 37 -1.45 7.10 4.04
N GLU A 38 -0.26 7.18 4.63
CA GLU A 38 0.36 6.04 5.35
C GLU A 38 -0.55 5.53 6.49
N VAL A 39 -1.22 6.42 7.23
CA VAL A 39 -2.17 6.00 8.27
C VAL A 39 -3.30 5.17 7.68
N LEU A 40 -3.91 5.62 6.58
CA LEU A 40 -5.06 4.97 5.93
C LEU A 40 -4.68 3.63 5.30
N GLU A 41 -3.54 3.60 4.61
CA GLU A 41 -2.97 2.41 3.97
C GLU A 41 -2.59 1.36 5.01
N ASN A 42 -1.84 1.75 6.03
CA ASN A 42 -1.41 0.81 7.05
C ASN A 42 -2.60 0.31 7.90
N LEU A 43 -3.62 1.14 8.11
CA LEU A 43 -4.87 0.73 8.74
C LEU A 43 -5.55 -0.39 7.94
N ALA A 44 -5.75 -0.17 6.63
CA ALA A 44 -6.39 -1.16 5.76
C ALA A 44 -5.58 -2.47 5.70
N TYR A 45 -4.25 -2.36 5.52
CA TYR A 45 -3.37 -3.52 5.49
C TYR A 45 -3.43 -4.36 6.77
N ILE A 46 -3.28 -3.73 7.94
CA ILE A 46 -3.26 -4.45 9.23
C ILE A 46 -4.64 -5.03 9.56
N ALA A 47 -5.72 -4.32 9.26
CA ALA A 47 -7.08 -4.83 9.48
C ALA A 47 -7.31 -6.10 8.64
N ASN A 48 -7.02 -6.02 7.34
CA ASN A 48 -7.16 -7.15 6.43
C ASN A 48 -6.24 -8.31 6.86
N ALA A 49 -4.96 -8.06 7.15
CA ALA A 49 -4.01 -9.12 7.52
C ALA A 49 -4.41 -9.83 8.84
N SER A 50 -4.83 -9.06 9.84
CA SER A 50 -5.16 -9.59 11.17
C SER A 50 -6.41 -10.47 11.14
N ASN A 51 -7.40 -10.09 10.34
CA ASN A 51 -8.67 -10.78 10.33
C ASN A 51 -8.81 -11.81 9.19
N LEU A 52 -7.94 -11.78 8.19
CA LEU A 52 -7.96 -12.76 7.10
C LEU A 52 -7.84 -14.22 7.58
N VAL A 53 -7.09 -14.51 8.66
CA VAL A 53 -7.01 -15.87 9.24
C VAL A 53 -8.38 -16.35 9.68
N LEU A 54 -9.11 -15.49 10.39
CA LEU A 54 -10.45 -15.78 10.89
C LEU A 54 -11.46 -15.87 9.74
N TYR A 55 -11.31 -15.09 8.67
CA TYR A 55 -12.12 -15.22 7.46
C TYR A 55 -11.91 -16.58 6.78
N LEU A 56 -10.64 -16.97 6.55
CA LEU A 56 -10.31 -18.24 5.90
C LEU A 56 -10.76 -19.44 6.73
N SER A 57 -10.64 -19.36 8.06
CA SER A 57 -11.02 -20.47 8.94
C SER A 57 -12.54 -20.56 9.14
N LYS A 58 -13.22 -19.43 9.45
CA LYS A 58 -14.67 -19.44 9.77
C LYS A 58 -15.57 -19.44 8.54
N PHE A 59 -15.20 -18.72 7.47
CA PHE A 59 -16.04 -18.56 6.29
C PHE A 59 -15.64 -19.47 5.12
N MET A 60 -14.34 -19.73 4.95
CA MET A 60 -13.85 -20.56 3.84
C MET A 60 -13.59 -22.03 4.28
N HIS A 61 -13.82 -22.34 5.55
CA HIS A 61 -13.65 -23.66 6.18
C HIS A 61 -12.25 -24.28 6.01
N PHE A 62 -11.22 -23.45 5.82
CA PHE A 62 -9.84 -23.95 5.88
C PHE A 62 -9.47 -24.34 7.31
N SER A 63 -8.54 -25.29 7.44
CA SER A 63 -7.96 -25.59 8.75
C SER A 63 -7.25 -24.33 9.30
N PRO A 64 -7.19 -24.15 10.63
CA PRO A 64 -6.45 -23.03 11.23
C PRO A 64 -4.98 -22.98 10.79
N SER A 65 -4.35 -24.14 10.62
CA SER A 65 -2.97 -24.25 10.13
C SER A 65 -2.81 -23.77 8.68
N ASN A 66 -3.71 -24.18 7.78
CA ASN A 66 -3.67 -23.74 6.38
C ASN A 66 -3.98 -22.25 6.26
N SER A 67 -4.93 -21.75 7.06
CA SER A 67 -5.28 -20.33 7.10
C SER A 67 -4.09 -19.46 7.53
N ALA A 68 -3.38 -19.86 8.59
CA ALA A 68 -2.17 -19.17 9.04
C ALA A 68 -1.07 -19.16 7.98
N ASN A 69 -0.85 -20.28 7.29
CA ASN A 69 0.12 -20.36 6.19
C ASN A 69 -0.25 -19.45 5.03
N ILE A 70 -1.52 -19.39 4.62
CA ILE A 70 -1.98 -18.51 3.55
C ILE A 70 -1.74 -17.04 3.90
N VAL A 71 -2.10 -16.62 5.12
CA VAL A 71 -1.88 -15.23 5.56
C VAL A 71 -0.39 -14.90 5.65
N THR A 72 0.42 -15.80 6.20
CA THR A 72 1.88 -15.61 6.29
C THR A 72 2.51 -15.50 4.90
N ASN A 73 2.09 -16.36 3.95
CA ASN A 73 2.54 -16.30 2.56
C ASN A 73 2.11 -15.01 1.88
N PHE A 74 0.86 -14.56 2.11
CA PHE A 74 0.37 -13.27 1.61
C PHE A 74 1.21 -12.10 2.12
N MET A 75 1.42 -12.01 3.43
CA MET A 75 2.22 -10.95 4.04
C MET A 75 3.67 -10.99 3.52
N GLY A 76 4.28 -12.17 3.49
CA GLY A 76 5.64 -12.35 2.96
C GLY A 76 5.74 -11.95 1.49
N THR A 77 4.75 -12.29 0.68
CA THR A 77 4.69 -11.90 -0.74
C THR A 77 4.56 -10.39 -0.89
N ALA A 78 3.73 -9.73 -0.09
CA ALA A 78 3.59 -8.27 -0.11
C ALA A 78 4.92 -7.56 0.21
N PHE A 79 5.68 -8.05 1.20
CA PHE A 79 7.01 -7.50 1.52
C PHE A 79 8.04 -7.74 0.42
N LEU A 80 8.06 -8.91 -0.22
CA LEU A 80 8.93 -9.16 -1.37
C LEU A 80 8.56 -8.26 -2.56
N LEU A 81 7.26 -8.08 -2.81
CA LEU A 81 6.76 -7.17 -3.84
C LEU A 81 7.05 -5.70 -3.51
N ALA A 82 7.23 -5.34 -2.24
CA ALA A 82 7.67 -3.99 -1.87
C ALA A 82 9.09 -3.67 -2.33
N ILE A 83 10.00 -4.66 -2.26
CA ILE A 83 11.36 -4.52 -2.81
C ILE A 83 11.28 -4.29 -4.33
N LEU A 84 10.44 -5.07 -5.02
CA LEU A 84 10.22 -4.91 -6.45
C LEU A 84 9.56 -3.58 -6.80
N GLY A 85 8.60 -3.11 -6.01
CA GLY A 85 7.95 -1.82 -6.16
C GLY A 85 8.91 -0.64 -6.02
N GLY A 86 9.79 -0.69 -5.01
CA GLY A 86 10.85 0.30 -4.84
C GLY A 86 11.82 0.30 -6.02
N PHE A 87 12.25 -0.89 -6.47
CA PHE A 87 13.09 -1.01 -7.66
C PHE A 87 12.45 -0.41 -8.92
N LEU A 88 11.16 -0.65 -9.16
CA LEU A 88 10.43 -0.07 -10.30
C LEU A 88 10.30 1.45 -10.20
N ALA A 89 10.12 1.99 -8.99
CA ALA A 89 10.06 3.42 -8.72
C ALA A 89 11.40 4.13 -8.90
N ASP A 90 12.52 3.43 -8.68
CA ASP A 90 13.84 3.99 -8.92
C ASP A 90 14.26 3.90 -10.40
N ALA A 91 13.91 2.79 -11.07
CA ALA A 91 14.45 2.45 -12.38
C ALA A 91 13.63 2.96 -13.58
N PHE A 92 12.29 2.93 -13.50
CA PHE A 92 11.43 3.06 -14.69
C PHE A 92 10.30 4.08 -14.52
N PHE A 93 9.66 4.12 -13.35
CA PHE A 93 8.46 4.92 -13.11
C PHE A 93 8.68 5.91 -11.99
N THR A 94 7.95 7.02 -11.98
CA THR A 94 8.00 7.93 -10.83
C THR A 94 7.35 7.30 -9.60
N THR A 95 7.81 7.68 -8.40
CA THR A 95 7.20 7.27 -7.12
C THR A 95 5.70 7.60 -7.07
N PHE A 96 5.30 8.74 -7.64
CA PHE A 96 3.90 9.15 -7.80
C PHE A 96 3.09 8.18 -8.67
N SER A 97 3.62 7.78 -9.83
CA SER A 97 2.94 6.85 -10.75
C SER A 97 2.82 5.45 -10.15
N ILE A 98 3.87 4.94 -9.50
CA ILE A 98 3.83 3.62 -8.85
C ILE A 98 2.77 3.61 -7.75
N TYR A 99 2.74 4.63 -6.90
CA TYR A 99 1.71 4.73 -5.86
C TYR A 99 0.29 4.64 -6.46
N LEU A 100 -0.02 5.44 -7.50
CA LEU A 100 -1.37 5.44 -8.08
C LEU A 100 -1.74 4.11 -8.74
N ILE A 101 -0.80 3.48 -9.46
CA ILE A 101 -1.02 2.17 -10.08
C ILE A 101 -1.25 1.12 -8.99
N SER A 102 -0.41 1.11 -7.96
CA SER A 102 -0.49 0.15 -6.86
C SER A 102 -1.75 0.32 -6.01
N ALA A 103 -2.15 1.55 -5.70
CA ALA A 103 -3.40 1.83 -5.01
C ALA A 103 -4.63 1.42 -5.84
N ALA A 104 -4.60 1.60 -7.16
CA ALA A 104 -5.66 1.11 -8.04
C ALA A 104 -5.74 -0.43 -8.04
N ILE A 105 -4.59 -1.12 -8.08
CA ILE A 105 -4.52 -2.59 -8.02
C ILE A 105 -5.03 -3.09 -6.65
N GLU A 106 -4.63 -2.44 -5.55
CA GLU A 106 -5.11 -2.77 -4.21
C GLU A 106 -6.63 -2.62 -4.09
N PHE A 107 -7.14 -1.47 -4.54
CA PHE A 107 -8.58 -1.19 -4.54
C PHE A 107 -9.37 -2.22 -5.34
N MET A 108 -8.88 -2.60 -6.53
CA MET A 108 -9.50 -3.65 -7.36
C MET A 108 -9.47 -5.02 -6.65
N GLY A 109 -8.37 -5.37 -6.00
CA GLY A 109 -8.25 -6.60 -5.21
C GLY A 109 -9.25 -6.63 -4.05
N LEU A 110 -9.34 -5.55 -3.28
CA LEU A 110 -10.29 -5.41 -2.16
C LEU A 110 -11.74 -5.41 -2.63
N LEU A 111 -12.05 -4.75 -3.75
CA LEU A 111 -13.38 -4.81 -4.36
C LEU A 111 -13.74 -6.24 -4.74
N MET A 112 -12.82 -6.99 -5.35
CA MET A 112 -13.08 -8.38 -5.73
C MET A 112 -13.35 -9.27 -4.51
N LEU A 113 -12.56 -9.10 -3.45
CA LEU A 113 -12.77 -9.80 -2.17
C LEU A 113 -14.08 -9.38 -1.50
N THR A 114 -14.43 -8.10 -1.55
CA THR A 114 -15.69 -7.57 -0.98
C THR A 114 -16.90 -8.11 -1.73
N ILE A 115 -16.86 -8.14 -3.07
CA ILE A 115 -17.91 -8.73 -3.91
C ILE A 115 -18.07 -10.23 -3.60
N GLN A 116 -16.96 -10.96 -3.47
CA GLN A 116 -16.98 -12.37 -3.07
C GLN A 116 -17.62 -12.56 -1.69
N ALA A 117 -17.30 -11.67 -0.74
CA ALA A 117 -17.87 -11.67 0.60
C ALA A 117 -19.32 -11.15 0.65
N HIS A 118 -19.81 -10.45 -0.38
CA HIS A 118 -21.18 -9.94 -0.42
C HIS A 118 -22.14 -10.94 -1.07
N ILE A 119 -21.75 -11.57 -2.18
CA ILE A 119 -22.65 -12.37 -3.01
C ILE A 119 -22.81 -13.81 -2.43
N PRO A 120 -24.00 -14.20 -1.93
CA PRO A 120 -24.23 -15.50 -1.29
C PRO A 120 -23.86 -16.75 -2.11
N PRO A 121 -24.11 -16.83 -3.44
CA PRO A 121 -23.71 -18.01 -4.23
C PRO A 121 -22.19 -18.16 -4.42
N LEU A 122 -21.40 -17.11 -4.18
CA LEU A 122 -19.92 -17.18 -4.23
C LEU A 122 -19.31 -17.64 -2.90
N LYS A 123 -20.12 -17.80 -1.85
CA LYS A 123 -19.72 -18.40 -0.58
C LYS A 123 -19.93 -19.92 -0.59
N PRO A 124 -19.15 -20.69 0.18
CA PRO A 124 -19.54 -22.04 0.52
C PRO A 124 -20.84 -22.02 1.36
N PRO A 125 -21.67 -23.07 1.30
CA PRO A 125 -22.85 -23.17 2.15
C PRO A 125 -22.45 -23.06 3.63
N LYS A 126 -23.23 -22.30 4.41
CA LYS A 126 -22.99 -22.11 5.85
C LYS A 126 -22.95 -23.48 6.52
N CYS A 127 -21.84 -23.79 7.17
CA CYS A 127 -21.61 -25.09 7.77
C CYS A 127 -21.08 -24.89 9.19
N VAL A 128 -21.74 -25.48 10.17
CA VAL A 128 -21.36 -25.33 11.58
C VAL A 128 -20.30 -26.38 11.90
N MET A 129 -19.07 -25.94 12.13
CA MET A 129 -17.98 -26.79 12.62
C MET A 129 -18.42 -27.43 13.95
N GLY A 130 -18.67 -28.75 13.95
CA GLY A 130 -19.08 -29.51 15.14
C GLY A 130 -20.32 -30.40 15.00
N SER A 131 -21.02 -30.40 13.85
CA SER A 131 -22.10 -31.37 13.59
C SER A 131 -21.55 -32.65 12.96
N THR A 132 -21.85 -33.79 13.56
CA THR A 132 -21.36 -35.15 13.23
C THR A 132 -21.77 -35.68 11.86
N ASN A 133 -22.60 -34.96 11.08
CA ASN A 133 -23.21 -35.46 9.84
C ASN A 133 -22.89 -34.67 8.56
N SER A 134 -21.99 -33.70 8.58
CA SER A 134 -21.58 -33.00 7.34
C SER A 134 -20.10 -32.61 7.36
N LEU A 135 -19.28 -33.28 6.54
CA LEU A 135 -17.97 -32.76 6.14
C LEU A 135 -18.21 -31.43 5.40
N CYS A 136 -17.92 -30.31 6.06
CA CYS A 136 -18.03 -29.00 5.42
C CYS A 136 -17.09 -28.98 4.21
N GLN A 137 -17.67 -28.93 3.00
CA GLN A 137 -16.89 -28.87 1.78
C GLN A 137 -16.09 -27.57 1.77
N THR A 138 -14.78 -27.72 1.70
CA THR A 138 -13.86 -26.63 1.35
C THR A 138 -14.20 -26.12 -0.05
N ILE A 139 -13.91 -24.85 -0.26
CA ILE A 139 -14.17 -24.20 -1.54
C ILE A 139 -13.23 -24.82 -2.58
N GLN A 140 -13.80 -25.44 -3.61
CA GLN A 140 -13.04 -26.01 -4.73
C GLN A 140 -13.37 -25.29 -6.05
N GLY A 141 -12.37 -25.15 -6.91
CA GLY A 141 -12.52 -24.64 -8.27
C GLY A 141 -12.46 -23.10 -8.37
N GLY A 142 -13.29 -22.51 -9.24
CA GLY A 142 -13.18 -21.09 -9.61
C GLY A 142 -13.35 -20.08 -8.46
N LYS A 143 -14.06 -20.45 -7.39
CA LYS A 143 -14.27 -19.59 -6.20
C LYS A 143 -13.00 -19.44 -5.35
N GLU A 144 -12.18 -20.49 -5.28
CA GLU A 144 -10.88 -20.47 -4.60
C GLU A 144 -9.87 -19.66 -5.42
N ALA A 145 -9.84 -19.86 -6.75
CA ALA A 145 -8.99 -19.08 -7.65
C ALA A 145 -9.29 -17.58 -7.55
N MET A 146 -10.57 -17.20 -7.45
CA MET A 146 -10.97 -15.81 -7.25
C MET A 146 -10.47 -15.24 -5.91
N LEU A 147 -10.55 -16.01 -4.81
CA LEU A 147 -10.01 -15.58 -3.51
C LEU A 147 -8.51 -15.30 -3.60
N PHE A 148 -7.73 -16.25 -4.13
CA PHE A 148 -6.28 -16.09 -4.25
C PHE A 148 -5.91 -14.97 -5.21
N ALA A 149 -6.60 -14.83 -6.34
CA ALA A 149 -6.36 -13.72 -7.26
C ALA A 149 -6.60 -12.37 -6.58
N GLY A 150 -7.66 -12.23 -5.77
CA GLY A 150 -7.93 -11.01 -5.01
C GLY A 150 -6.85 -10.75 -3.97
N LEU A 151 -6.46 -11.79 -3.23
CA LEU A 151 -5.45 -11.71 -2.19
C LEU A 151 -4.07 -11.32 -2.74
N TYR A 152 -3.65 -11.92 -3.86
CA TYR A 152 -2.38 -11.56 -4.50
C TYR A 152 -2.43 -10.20 -5.21
N MET A 153 -3.59 -9.75 -5.72
CA MET A 153 -3.75 -8.37 -6.19
C MET A 153 -3.56 -7.38 -5.04
N VAL A 154 -4.18 -7.62 -3.88
CA VAL A 154 -3.94 -6.78 -2.69
C VAL A 154 -2.46 -6.81 -2.30
N ALA A 155 -1.82 -7.97 -2.29
CA ALA A 155 -0.39 -8.08 -1.97
C ALA A 155 0.49 -7.25 -2.93
N LEU A 156 0.16 -7.26 -4.22
CA LEU A 156 0.85 -6.49 -5.24
C LEU A 156 0.67 -4.98 -5.06
N GLY A 157 -0.55 -4.55 -4.73
CA GLY A 157 -0.85 -3.16 -4.42
C GLY A 157 -0.11 -2.67 -3.17
N VAL A 158 -0.27 -3.38 -2.05
CA VAL A 158 0.42 -3.05 -0.79
C VAL A 158 1.93 -3.01 -0.97
N GLY A 159 2.49 -3.98 -1.72
CA GLY A 159 3.91 -4.02 -2.04
C GLY A 159 4.36 -2.75 -2.73
N GLY A 160 3.73 -2.38 -3.85
CA GLY A 160 4.11 -1.19 -4.59
C GLY A 160 3.91 0.12 -3.79
N ILE A 161 2.88 0.21 -2.95
CA ILE A 161 2.67 1.37 -2.06
C ILE A 161 3.79 1.45 -1.02
N LYS A 162 4.08 0.37 -0.29
CA LYS A 162 5.16 0.36 0.72
C LYS A 162 6.54 0.58 0.11
N GLY A 163 6.74 0.18 -1.15
CA GLY A 163 7.97 0.42 -1.90
C GLY A 163 8.14 1.86 -2.41
N SER A 164 7.05 2.58 -2.68
CA SER A 164 7.09 3.92 -3.33
C SER A 164 6.77 5.09 -2.41
N LEU A 165 5.93 4.88 -1.39
CA LEU A 165 5.40 5.95 -0.53
C LEU A 165 6.45 6.56 0.44
N PRO A 166 7.29 5.78 1.15
CA PRO A 166 8.36 6.36 1.96
C PRO A 166 9.41 7.13 1.14
N PRO A 167 9.91 6.62 -0.02
CA PRO A 167 10.74 7.40 -0.92
C PRO A 167 10.06 8.68 -1.40
N HIS A 168 8.78 8.62 -1.79
CA HIS A 168 8.02 9.79 -2.24
C HIS A 168 7.94 10.89 -1.16
N GLY A 169 7.71 10.51 0.10
CA GLY A 169 7.70 11.45 1.22
C GLY A 169 9.07 12.05 1.51
N ALA A 170 10.13 11.23 1.43
CA ALA A 170 11.50 11.69 1.60
C ALA A 170 11.93 12.67 0.48
N GLU A 171 11.46 12.45 -0.75
CA GLU A 171 11.69 13.32 -1.91
C GLU A 171 11.08 14.73 -1.75
N GLN A 172 10.24 14.97 -0.74
CA GLN A 172 9.71 16.32 -0.48
C GLN A 172 10.71 17.24 0.22
N PHE A 173 11.84 16.71 0.72
CA PHE A 173 12.85 17.46 1.46
C PHE A 173 14.16 17.57 0.68
N ASP A 174 14.90 18.64 0.91
CA ASP A 174 16.19 18.86 0.27
C ASP A 174 17.31 18.11 1.00
N GLU A 175 18.07 17.29 0.26
CA GLU A 175 19.21 16.53 0.79
C GLU A 175 20.51 17.36 0.83
N THR A 176 20.58 18.45 0.07
CA THR A 176 21.82 19.25 -0.05
C THR A 176 22.02 20.17 1.15
N THR A 177 20.94 20.59 1.80
CA THR A 177 20.96 21.52 2.94
C THR A 177 20.84 20.80 4.28
N THR A 178 21.57 21.27 5.29
CA THR A 178 21.53 20.70 6.66
C THR A 178 20.12 20.75 7.27
N GLU A 179 19.40 21.85 7.05
CA GLU A 179 18.01 22.02 7.50
C GLU A 179 17.05 21.06 6.79
N GLY A 180 17.24 20.80 5.49
CA GLY A 180 16.43 19.83 4.75
C GLY A 180 16.64 18.40 5.26
N ARG A 181 17.87 18.01 5.59
CA ARG A 181 18.17 16.69 6.20
C ARG A 181 17.53 16.51 7.58
N LYS A 182 17.53 17.56 8.43
CA LYS A 182 16.85 17.52 9.73
C LYS A 182 15.35 17.28 9.54
N LYS A 183 14.69 18.05 8.66
CA LYS A 183 13.25 17.90 8.36
C LYS A 183 12.90 16.54 7.76
N ARG A 184 13.79 15.95 6.96
CA ARG A 184 13.63 14.59 6.47
C ARG A 184 13.68 13.55 7.59
N SER A 185 14.58 13.72 8.57
CA SER A 185 14.64 12.86 9.75
C SER A 185 13.37 12.98 10.60
N GLU A 186 12.89 14.20 10.82
CA GLU A 186 11.61 14.46 11.48
C GLU A 186 10.44 13.79 10.73
N PHE A 187 10.43 13.87 9.40
CA PHE A 187 9.43 13.16 8.59
C PHE A 187 9.43 11.66 8.86
N PHE A 188 10.59 11.01 8.90
CA PHE A 188 10.64 9.57 9.20
C PHE A 188 10.17 9.24 10.63
N ASN A 189 10.44 10.11 11.61
CA ASN A 189 9.88 9.95 12.95
C ASN A 189 8.34 10.02 12.92
N TYR A 190 7.77 11.00 12.21
CA TYR A 190 6.32 11.09 12.01
C TYR A 190 5.74 9.94 11.18
N PHE A 191 6.52 9.40 10.24
CA PHE A 191 6.12 8.26 9.42
C PHE A 191 5.96 6.99 10.27
N VAL A 192 6.93 6.71 11.16
CA VAL A 192 6.84 5.59 12.12
C VAL A 192 5.69 5.79 13.12
N PHE A 193 5.46 7.03 13.54
CA PHE A 193 4.28 7.36 14.35
C PHE A 193 2.98 7.09 13.59
N SER A 194 2.89 7.47 12.31
CA SER A 194 1.72 7.26 11.44
C SER A 194 1.43 5.77 11.23
N LEU A 195 2.47 4.95 11.01
CA LEU A 195 2.37 3.49 10.98
C LEU A 195 1.74 2.95 12.27
N SER A 196 2.22 3.41 13.42
CA SER A 196 1.74 2.97 14.73
C SER A 196 0.28 3.38 14.96
N CYS A 197 -0.10 4.60 14.57
CA CYS A 197 -1.48 5.07 14.63
C CYS A 197 -2.41 4.22 13.75
N GLY A 198 -2.04 3.99 12.48
CA GLY A 198 -2.82 3.16 11.56
C GLY A 198 -3.03 1.75 12.09
N ALA A 199 -1.97 1.13 12.63
CA ALA A 199 -2.05 -0.20 13.24
C ALA A 199 -2.96 -0.22 14.48
N LEU A 200 -2.89 0.80 15.35
CA LEU A 200 -3.75 0.91 16.53
C LEU A 200 -5.23 0.96 16.12
N PHE A 201 -5.59 1.82 15.17
CA PHE A 201 -6.98 1.93 14.69
C PHE A 201 -7.45 0.65 13.99
N ALA A 202 -6.58 -0.02 13.23
CA ALA A 202 -6.90 -1.29 12.60
C ALA A 202 -7.31 -2.36 13.61
N VAL A 203 -6.43 -2.65 14.59
CA VAL A 203 -6.64 -3.74 15.54
C VAL A 203 -7.70 -3.45 16.61
N THR A 204 -8.08 -2.18 16.79
CA THR A 204 -9.10 -1.78 17.76
C THR A 204 -10.46 -1.54 17.09
N PHE A 205 -10.53 -0.57 16.17
CA PHE A 205 -11.79 -0.13 15.59
C PHE A 205 -12.26 -1.05 14.46
N VAL A 206 -11.37 -1.38 13.51
CA VAL A 206 -11.78 -2.18 12.33
C VAL A 206 -12.04 -3.63 12.71
N VAL A 207 -11.16 -4.24 13.50
CA VAL A 207 -11.37 -5.60 14.02
C VAL A 207 -12.66 -5.69 14.84
N TRP A 208 -12.97 -4.67 15.65
CA TRP A 208 -14.24 -4.62 16.38
C TRP A 208 -15.47 -4.60 15.44
N ILE A 209 -15.41 -3.83 14.35
CA ILE A 209 -16.47 -3.81 13.33
C ILE A 209 -16.61 -5.19 12.69
N GLU A 210 -15.50 -5.82 12.34
CA GLU A 210 -15.53 -7.13 11.68
C GLU A 210 -16.12 -8.23 12.57
N ASP A 211 -15.74 -8.24 13.85
CA ASP A 211 -16.22 -9.23 14.81
C ASP A 211 -17.69 -9.00 15.22
N ASN A 212 -18.14 -7.76 15.34
CA ASN A 212 -19.49 -7.44 15.86
C ASN A 212 -20.54 -7.18 14.77
N LYS A 213 -20.16 -6.46 13.69
CA LYS A 213 -21.08 -6.09 12.59
C LYS A 213 -20.92 -7.03 11.39
N GLY A 214 -19.81 -7.73 11.30
CA GLY A 214 -19.52 -8.72 10.28
C GLY A 214 -18.52 -8.24 9.22
N TRP A 215 -17.90 -9.22 8.58
CA TRP A 215 -16.83 -9.10 7.58
C TRP A 215 -17.11 -8.16 6.41
N GLN A 216 -18.37 -8.08 5.98
CA GLN A 216 -18.76 -7.21 4.87
C GLN A 216 -18.51 -5.73 5.20
N TRP A 217 -18.73 -5.36 6.46
CA TRP A 217 -18.50 -3.99 6.93
C TRP A 217 -17.01 -3.69 7.12
N GLY A 218 -16.22 -4.65 7.61
CA GLY A 218 -14.77 -4.48 7.73
C GLY A 218 -14.06 -4.32 6.40
N LEU A 219 -14.33 -5.23 5.45
CA LEU A 219 -13.79 -5.13 4.09
C LEU A 219 -14.27 -3.84 3.40
N GLY A 220 -15.51 -3.41 3.66
CA GLY A 220 -16.03 -2.13 3.21
C GLY A 220 -15.27 -0.93 3.78
N VAL A 221 -14.94 -0.94 5.08
CA VAL A 221 -14.14 0.10 5.74
C VAL A 221 -12.72 0.13 5.17
N SER A 222 -12.07 -1.03 5.00
CA SER A 222 -10.75 -1.12 4.36
C SER A 222 -10.78 -0.57 2.94
N THR A 223 -11.78 -0.94 2.14
CA THR A 223 -11.95 -0.44 0.76
C THR A 223 -12.17 1.08 0.73
N ALA A 224 -12.98 1.61 1.64
CA ALA A 224 -13.20 3.05 1.78
C ALA A 224 -11.93 3.79 2.23
N SER A 225 -11.12 3.18 3.10
CA SER A 225 -9.83 3.72 3.56
C SER A 225 -8.85 3.91 2.40
N ILE A 226 -8.70 2.89 1.54
CA ILE A 226 -7.85 2.96 0.33
C ILE A 226 -8.42 3.98 -0.68
N LEU A 227 -9.73 4.05 -0.85
CA LEU A 227 -10.31 5.09 -1.72
C LEU A 227 -9.99 6.50 -1.18
N LEU A 228 -10.11 6.69 0.14
CA LEU A 228 -9.80 7.96 0.79
C LEU A 228 -8.30 8.27 0.70
N SER A 229 -7.41 7.28 0.82
CA SER A 229 -5.97 7.48 0.68
C SER A 229 -5.61 8.00 -0.71
N VAL A 230 -6.20 7.45 -1.77
CA VAL A 230 -6.03 7.92 -3.15
C VAL A 230 -6.50 9.37 -3.28
N LEU A 231 -7.65 9.72 -2.71
CA LEU A 231 -8.17 11.09 -2.75
C LEU A 231 -7.23 12.07 -2.01
N VAL A 232 -6.79 11.72 -0.80
CA VAL A 232 -5.84 12.53 -0.01
C VAL A 232 -4.53 12.71 -0.76
N PHE A 233 -4.02 11.64 -1.39
CA PHE A 233 -2.80 11.70 -2.18
C PHE A 233 -2.96 12.63 -3.39
N LEU A 234 -4.06 12.53 -4.12
CA LEU A 234 -4.35 13.38 -5.27
C LEU A 234 -4.56 14.86 -4.89
N LEU A 235 -5.14 15.15 -3.72
CA LEU A 235 -5.25 16.52 -3.21
C LEU A 235 -3.87 17.16 -2.96
N GLY A 236 -2.87 16.37 -2.54
CA GLY A 236 -1.49 16.82 -2.36
C GLY A 236 -0.70 17.01 -3.67
N SER A 237 -1.20 16.49 -4.81
CA SER A 237 -0.48 16.44 -6.10
C SER A 237 0.13 17.77 -6.54
N HIS A 238 -0.58 18.89 -6.35
CA HIS A 238 -0.11 20.22 -6.74
C HIS A 238 1.09 20.71 -5.91
N LYS A 239 1.31 20.13 -4.74
CA LYS A 239 2.41 20.48 -3.82
C LYS A 239 3.57 19.50 -3.86
N TYR A 240 3.39 18.32 -4.45
CA TYR A 240 4.46 17.33 -4.53
C TYR A 240 5.58 17.75 -5.48
N ARG A 241 6.77 17.29 -5.11
CA ARG A 241 7.97 17.25 -5.92
C ARG A 241 8.34 15.79 -6.12
N THR A 242 8.43 15.34 -7.36
CA THR A 242 8.71 13.93 -7.68
C THR A 242 10.03 13.83 -8.40
N LYS A 243 10.92 12.93 -7.97
CA LYS A 243 12.20 12.73 -8.65
C LYS A 243 11.98 12.05 -9.99
N VAL A 244 12.64 12.55 -11.04
CA VAL A 244 12.64 11.88 -12.35
C VAL A 244 13.51 10.63 -12.22
N PRO A 245 13.03 9.44 -12.67
CA PRO A 245 13.82 8.22 -12.62
C PRO A 245 15.12 8.43 -13.39
N ALA A 246 16.26 8.23 -12.73
CA ALA A 246 17.59 8.45 -13.31
C ALA A 246 18.09 7.25 -14.15
N GLY A 247 17.20 6.32 -14.49
CA GLY A 247 17.53 5.02 -15.08
C GLY A 247 17.83 3.95 -14.02
N SER A 248 18.03 2.71 -14.47
CA SER A 248 18.14 1.55 -13.57
C SER A 248 19.35 1.64 -12.62
N PRO A 249 19.15 1.57 -11.29
CA PRO A 249 20.23 1.47 -10.29
C PRO A 249 21.11 0.22 -10.46
N ILE A 250 20.61 -0.78 -11.19
CA ILE A 250 21.31 -2.05 -11.45
C ILE A 250 22.39 -1.88 -12.52
N THR A 251 22.27 -0.92 -13.44
CA THR A 251 23.28 -0.70 -14.49
C THR A 251 24.65 -0.32 -13.93
N PRO A 252 24.78 0.61 -12.95
CA PRO A 252 26.06 0.85 -12.29
C PRO A 252 26.54 -0.35 -11.45
N MET A 253 25.64 -1.08 -10.76
CA MET A 253 26.05 -2.25 -9.96
C MET A 253 26.58 -3.41 -10.82
N PHE A 254 25.94 -3.71 -11.95
CA PHE A 254 26.45 -4.68 -12.92
C PHE A 254 27.72 -4.19 -13.60
N LYS A 255 27.83 -2.89 -13.89
CA LYS A 255 29.06 -2.32 -14.47
C LYS A 255 30.23 -2.44 -13.50
N VAL A 256 30.02 -2.28 -12.20
CA VAL A 256 31.06 -2.50 -11.17
C VAL A 256 31.37 -3.99 -10.99
N TYR A 257 30.37 -4.87 -11.03
CA TYR A 257 30.58 -6.33 -10.94
C TYR A 257 31.35 -6.90 -12.14
N PHE A 258 31.05 -6.43 -13.37
CA PHE A 258 31.74 -6.84 -14.60
C PHE A 258 32.99 -6.01 -14.94
N SER A 259 33.27 -4.92 -14.23
CA SER A 259 34.50 -4.11 -14.38
C SER A 259 35.47 -4.25 -13.18
N GLY A 260 35.24 -5.20 -12.28
CA GLY A 260 36.27 -5.66 -11.34
C GLY A 260 37.30 -6.54 -12.08
N PRO A 261 38.60 -6.43 -11.73
CA PRO A 261 39.74 -6.93 -12.52
C PRO A 261 39.76 -8.43 -12.77
#